data_AF-A0A7S3WZW4-F1
#
_entry.id   AF-A0A7S3WZW4-F1
#
_cell.length_a   1.000
_cell.length_b   1.000
_cell.length_c   1.000
_cell.angle_alpha   90.00
_cell.angle_beta   90.00
_cell.angle_gamma   90.00
#
_symmetry.space_group_name_H-M   'P 1'
#
loop_
_entity.id
_entity.type
_entity.pdbx_description
1 polymer ?
#
loop_
_entity_poly.entity_id
_entity_poly.type
_entity_poly.pdbx_seq_one_letter_code
_entity_poly.pdbx_strand_id
1 'polypeptide(L)'
;PQTMEFQPHKLSASGQDLGGSILIPLRLGFSGTPSSLLPLEMGKCRFAQGVEAQILSTMTNPSIVSFFPLMSGWCCESLLKLVAQAEPPYAALIDTGALITGYSNKQVAARLLDLGLAAMDGCVYLDESDRQMILL
;
A
#
# COMPACT_ATOMS: atom_id res chain seq x y z
N PRO A 1 15.96 19.07 3.45
CA PRO A 1 15.77 19.78 2.16
C PRO A 1 17.09 19.91 1.37
N GLN A 2 17.67 18.77 0.97
CA GLN A 2 18.83 18.66 0.06
C GLN A 2 18.44 18.10 -1.32
N THR A 3 17.16 17.76 -1.52
CA THR A 3 16.66 17.00 -2.68
C THR A 3 15.67 17.75 -3.56
N MET A 4 15.44 19.05 -3.32
CA MET A 4 14.62 19.88 -4.20
C MET A 4 15.47 21.00 -4.78
N GLU A 5 16.03 20.76 -5.96
CA GLU A 5 16.63 21.80 -6.78
C GLU A 5 15.52 22.74 -7.30
N PHE A 6 15.73 24.05 -7.17
CA PHE A 6 14.83 25.04 -7.72
C PHE A 6 14.84 24.97 -9.24
N GLN A 7 13.72 24.61 -9.84
CA GLN A 7 13.51 24.63 -11.29
C GLN A 7 12.61 25.82 -11.65
N PRO A 8 13.05 26.77 -12.50
CA PRO A 8 12.26 27.94 -12.89
C PRO A 8 11.03 27.56 -13.73
N HIS A 9 11.03 26.38 -14.33
CA HIS A 9 9.89 25.82 -15.07
C HIS A 9 9.65 24.38 -14.62
N LYS A 10 8.42 24.06 -14.23
CA LYS A 10 8.01 22.71 -13.87
C LYS A 10 6.99 22.22 -14.90
N LEU A 11 7.30 21.12 -15.56
CA LEU A 11 6.30 20.36 -16.30
C LEU A 11 5.51 19.54 -15.26
N SER A 12 4.20 19.70 -15.26
CA SER A 12 3.28 18.91 -14.45
C SER A 12 2.27 18.26 -15.38
N ALA A 13 1.97 16.99 -15.15
CA ALA A 13 0.92 16.26 -15.83
C ALA A 13 0.21 15.41 -14.78
N SER A 14 -1.12 15.39 -14.84
CA SER A 14 -1.94 14.47 -14.06
C SER A 14 -2.00 13.10 -14.75
N GLY A 15 -2.42 12.07 -14.01
CA GLY A 15 -2.74 10.77 -14.63
C GLY A 15 -3.82 10.88 -15.71
N GLN A 16 -4.68 11.90 -15.64
CA GLN A 16 -5.68 12.20 -16.67
C GLN A 16 -5.03 12.74 -17.95
N ASP A 17 -4.02 13.60 -17.83
CA ASP A 17 -3.30 14.17 -18.98
C ASP A 17 -2.48 13.09 -19.70
N LEU A 18 -1.81 12.21 -18.93
CA LEU A 18 -1.10 11.05 -19.47
C LEU A 18 -2.06 10.03 -20.10
N GLY A 19 -3.23 9.87 -19.49
CA GLY A 19 -4.31 9.04 -20.02
C GLY A 19 -5.11 9.71 -21.13
N GLY A 20 -4.79 10.93 -21.56
CA GLY A 20 -5.49 11.66 -22.62
C GLY A 20 -5.09 11.23 -24.03
N SER A 21 -5.93 11.54 -25.01
CA SER A 21 -5.69 11.17 -26.42
C SER A 21 -4.52 11.92 -27.09
N ILE A 22 -3.99 12.96 -26.46
CA ILE A 22 -2.87 13.77 -26.98
C ILE A 22 -1.57 12.95 -27.05
N LEU A 23 -1.33 12.09 -26.05
CA LEU A 23 -0.08 11.32 -25.93
C LEU A 23 -0.23 9.86 -26.32
N ILE A 24 -1.39 9.25 -26.04
CA ILE A 24 -1.63 7.82 -26.26
C ILE A 24 -2.96 7.61 -27.01
N PRO A 25 -2.92 7.13 -28.28
CA PRO A 25 -4.13 6.97 -29.08
C PRO A 25 -5.01 5.79 -28.65
N LEU A 26 -4.44 4.76 -28.01
CA LEU A 26 -5.14 3.55 -27.58
C LEU A 26 -5.01 3.33 -26.07
N ARG A 27 -6.14 3.11 -25.38
CA ARG A 27 -6.20 2.83 -23.94
C ARG A 27 -6.90 1.50 -23.71
N LEU A 28 -6.17 0.54 -23.15
CA LEU A 28 -6.70 -0.78 -22.82
C LEU A 28 -7.37 -0.81 -21.44
N GLY A 29 -6.94 0.08 -20.54
CA GLY A 29 -7.48 0.18 -19.19
C GLY A 29 -6.84 1.36 -18.45
N PHE A 30 -7.45 1.75 -17.34
CA PHE A 30 -6.94 2.76 -16.45
C PHE A 30 -7.02 2.21 -15.02
N SER A 31 -5.92 2.28 -14.30
CA SER A 31 -5.83 1.86 -12.89
C SER A 31 -5.21 3.00 -12.11
N GLY A 32 -5.82 3.36 -10.99
CA GLY A 32 -5.38 4.42 -10.11
C GLY A 32 -6.10 4.33 -8.77
N THR A 33 -5.51 4.96 -7.75
CA THR A 33 -6.10 5.09 -6.41
C THR A 33 -7.56 5.55 -6.54
N PRO A 34 -8.52 4.90 -5.86
CA PRO A 34 -9.94 4.95 -6.21
C PRO A 34 -10.46 6.38 -6.13
N SER A 35 -10.50 7.01 -7.29
CA SER A 35 -11.24 8.23 -7.53
C SER A 35 -12.07 7.94 -8.78
N SER A 36 -13.25 8.52 -8.86
CA SER A 36 -14.11 8.44 -10.06
C SER A 36 -13.48 9.15 -11.28
N LEU A 37 -12.23 9.59 -11.17
CA LEU A 37 -11.44 10.27 -12.18
C LEU A 37 -10.94 9.26 -13.21
N LEU A 38 -11.53 9.31 -14.39
CA LEU A 38 -11.03 8.66 -15.59
C LEU A 38 -10.65 9.73 -16.62
N PRO A 39 -9.78 9.40 -17.59
CA PRO A 39 -9.64 10.19 -18.81
C PRO A 39 -11.01 10.45 -19.44
N LEU A 40 -11.23 11.68 -19.92
CA LEU A 40 -12.53 12.14 -20.44
C LEU A 40 -13.07 11.20 -21.52
N GLU A 41 -12.19 10.67 -22.36
CA GLU A 41 -12.54 9.80 -23.48
C GLU A 41 -12.98 8.39 -23.05
N MET A 42 -12.70 7.97 -21.81
CA MET A 42 -13.21 6.72 -21.23
C MET A 42 -14.63 6.89 -20.66
N GLY A 43 -15.16 8.12 -20.64
CA GLY A 43 -16.48 8.42 -20.14
C GLY A 43 -16.58 8.37 -18.62
N LYS A 44 -17.77 8.07 -18.10
CA LYS A 44 -18.03 8.02 -16.67
C LYS A 44 -17.58 6.69 -16.08
N CYS A 45 -16.85 6.75 -14.97
CA CYS A 45 -16.55 5.57 -14.17
C CYS A 45 -17.86 4.91 -13.73
N ARG A 46 -18.02 3.62 -14.05
CA ARG A 46 -19.17 2.81 -13.63
C ARG A 46 -18.69 1.81 -12.60
N PHE A 47 -19.10 2.02 -11.36
CA PHE A 47 -18.83 1.08 -10.30
C PHE A 47 -19.66 -0.18 -10.50
N ALA A 48 -19.05 -1.34 -10.25
CA ALA A 48 -19.78 -2.60 -10.22
C ALA A 48 -20.80 -2.57 -9.08
N GLN A 49 -22.06 -2.85 -9.41
CA GLN A 49 -23.15 -2.80 -8.45
C GLN A 49 -22.87 -3.73 -7.26
N GLY A 50 -23.04 -3.21 -6.05
CA GLY A 50 -22.87 -3.98 -4.80
C GLY A 50 -21.44 -4.08 -4.28
N VAL A 51 -20.41 -3.76 -5.07
CA VAL A 51 -19.01 -3.86 -4.63
C VAL A 51 -18.70 -2.92 -3.47
N GLU A 52 -19.14 -1.66 -3.53
CA GLU A 52 -18.92 -0.71 -2.43
C GLU A 52 -19.64 -1.14 -1.15
N ALA A 53 -20.86 -1.67 -1.27
CA ALA A 53 -21.61 -2.21 -0.13
C ALA A 53 -20.91 -3.43 0.47
N GLN A 54 -20.32 -4.29 -0.35
CA GLN A 54 -19.54 -5.44 0.10
C GLN A 54 -18.27 -5.03 0.84
N ILE A 55 -17.53 -4.03 0.31
CA ILE A 55 -16.36 -3.46 0.97
C ILE A 55 -16.76 -2.91 2.34
N LEU A 56 -17.79 -2.05 2.38
CA LEU A 56 -18.25 -1.45 3.63
C LEU A 56 -18.74 -2.52 4.62
N SER A 57 -19.52 -3.48 4.17
CA SER A 57 -20.00 -4.60 4.98
C SER A 57 -18.86 -5.43 5.56
N THR A 58 -17.76 -5.62 4.81
CA THR A 58 -16.59 -6.36 5.29
C THR A 58 -15.80 -5.52 6.29
N MET A 59 -15.51 -4.27 5.95
CA MET A 59 -14.71 -3.34 6.77
C MET A 59 -15.38 -2.94 8.08
N THR A 60 -16.72 -3.01 8.15
CA THR A 60 -17.49 -2.69 9.35
C THR A 60 -17.91 -3.92 10.15
N ASN A 61 -17.62 -5.13 9.67
CA ASN A 61 -17.97 -6.35 10.39
C ASN A 61 -16.93 -6.65 11.49
N PRO A 62 -17.29 -6.58 12.78
CA PRO A 62 -16.36 -6.79 13.89
C PRO A 62 -15.88 -8.24 14.03
N SER A 63 -16.50 -9.20 13.33
CA SER A 63 -16.00 -10.58 13.24
C SER A 63 -14.87 -10.75 12.22
N ILE A 64 -14.65 -9.75 11.35
CA ILE A 64 -13.62 -9.77 10.31
C ILE A 64 -12.53 -8.74 10.63
N VAL A 65 -12.93 -7.52 10.99
CA VAL A 65 -12.01 -6.42 11.26
C VAL A 65 -12.00 -6.09 12.74
N SER A 66 -10.81 -6.04 13.31
CA SER A 66 -10.57 -5.57 14.68
C SER A 66 -9.57 -4.42 14.68
N PHE A 67 -9.60 -3.63 15.74
CA PHE A 67 -8.62 -2.58 15.99
C PHE A 67 -8.24 -2.60 17.45
N PHE A 68 -7.03 -2.15 17.76
CA PHE A 68 -6.56 -1.98 19.12
C PHE A 68 -5.69 -0.73 19.22
N PRO A 69 -5.72 -0.02 20.35
CA PRO A 69 -4.86 1.14 20.55
C PRO A 69 -3.40 0.70 20.73
N LEU A 70 -2.48 1.41 20.10
CA LEU A 70 -1.05 1.29 20.43
C LEU A 70 -0.76 2.01 21.74
N MET A 71 0.22 1.51 22.49
CA MET A 71 0.66 2.15 23.73
C MET A 71 1.28 3.52 23.46
N SER A 72 1.18 4.42 24.44
CA SER A 72 1.88 5.71 24.39
C SER A 72 3.39 5.49 24.24
N GLY A 73 4.04 6.27 23.38
CA GLY A 73 5.47 6.14 23.09
C GLY A 73 5.85 4.95 22.21
N TRP A 74 4.89 4.37 21.47
CA TRP A 74 5.20 3.35 20.46
C TRP A 74 6.23 3.87 19.45
N CYS A 75 7.03 2.93 18.95
CA CYS A 75 7.94 3.13 17.84
C CYS A 75 7.80 1.98 16.84
N CYS A 76 8.41 2.15 15.66
CA CYS A 76 8.43 1.17 14.58
C CYS A 76 8.86 -0.21 15.07
N GLU A 77 9.90 -0.24 15.91
CA GLU A 77 10.43 -1.47 16.49
C GLU A 77 9.43 -2.17 17.42
N SER A 78 8.77 -1.41 18.30
CA SER A 78 7.73 -1.97 19.19
C SER A 78 6.52 -2.47 18.41
N LEU A 79 6.19 -1.83 17.28
CA LEU A 79 5.10 -2.23 16.40
C LEU A 79 5.45 -3.54 15.67
N LEU A 80 6.64 -3.64 15.07
CA LEU A 80 7.08 -4.86 14.40
C LEU A 80 7.17 -6.04 15.37
N LYS A 81 7.61 -5.80 16.61
CA LYS A 81 7.61 -6.82 17.66
C LYS A 81 6.20 -7.30 18.01
N LEU A 82 5.25 -6.38 18.13
CA LEU A 82 3.85 -6.72 18.37
C LEU A 82 3.30 -7.59 17.23
N VAL A 83 3.57 -7.23 15.99
CA VAL A 83 3.12 -7.98 14.82
C VAL A 83 3.74 -9.39 14.79
N ALA A 84 5.06 -9.48 14.96
CA ALA A 84 5.78 -10.75 14.89
C ALA A 84 5.32 -11.76 15.97
N GLN A 85 4.89 -11.24 17.12
CA GLN A 85 4.49 -12.03 18.29
C GLN A 85 2.97 -12.12 18.47
N ALA A 86 2.20 -11.72 17.46
CA ALA A 86 0.74 -11.72 17.54
C ALA A 86 0.18 -13.15 17.57
N GLU A 87 -0.87 -13.34 18.37
CA GLU A 87 -1.65 -14.58 18.41
C GLU A 87 -3.14 -14.23 18.25
N PRO A 88 -3.79 -14.66 17.15
CA PRO A 88 -3.23 -15.45 16.05
C PRO A 88 -2.22 -14.67 15.18
N PRO A 89 -1.32 -15.36 14.46
CA PRO A 89 -0.31 -14.70 13.63
C PRO A 89 -0.92 -13.87 12.49
N TYR A 90 -0.36 -12.69 12.22
CA TYR A 90 -0.75 -11.87 11.07
C TYR A 90 -0.06 -12.35 9.79
N ALA A 91 -0.85 -12.79 8.80
CA ALA A 91 -0.33 -13.32 7.54
C ALA A 91 0.16 -12.25 6.54
N ALA A 92 -0.24 -10.99 6.74
CA ALA A 92 0.11 -9.90 5.83
C ALA A 92 0.20 -8.57 6.56
N LEU A 93 1.12 -7.74 6.10
CA LEU A 93 1.26 -6.34 6.49
C LEU A 93 1.05 -5.48 5.24
N ILE A 94 0.05 -4.62 5.30
CA ILE A 94 -0.30 -3.69 4.22
C ILE A 94 -0.01 -2.28 4.70
N ASP A 95 0.60 -1.46 3.85
CA ASP A 95 0.82 -0.01 4.03
C ASP A 95 1.67 0.45 5.24
N THR A 96 2.37 -0.45 5.94
CA THR A 96 3.30 -0.11 7.03
C THR A 96 4.77 -0.01 6.61
N GLY A 97 5.08 -0.37 5.36
CA GLY A 97 6.45 -0.50 4.84
C GLY A 97 7.26 0.78 4.88
N ALA A 98 6.87 1.81 4.12
CA ALA A 98 7.73 2.99 3.90
C ALA A 98 7.36 4.24 4.72
N LEU A 99 6.07 4.46 5.02
CA LEU A 99 5.60 5.76 5.52
C LEU A 99 5.60 5.88 7.05
N ILE A 100 5.45 4.78 7.77
CA ILE A 100 5.28 4.80 9.23
C ILE A 100 6.58 4.40 9.95
N THR A 101 7.37 3.51 9.34
CA THR A 101 8.50 2.90 10.05
C THR A 101 9.86 3.53 9.77
N GLY A 102 10.00 4.23 8.63
CA GLY A 102 11.31 4.64 8.11
C GLY A 102 12.17 3.48 7.60
N TYR A 103 11.64 2.25 7.59
CA TYR A 103 12.29 1.08 7.02
C TYR A 103 11.91 0.89 5.54
N SER A 104 12.75 0.22 4.78
CA SER A 104 12.34 -0.37 3.51
C SER A 104 11.59 -1.68 3.75
N ASN A 105 10.81 -2.15 2.76
CA ASN A 105 10.11 -3.44 2.83
C ASN A 105 11.07 -4.61 3.13
N LYS A 106 12.29 -4.57 2.59
CA LYS A 106 13.35 -5.55 2.89
C LYS A 106 13.77 -5.51 4.36
N GLN A 107 13.95 -4.31 4.92
CA GLN A 107 14.32 -4.14 6.32
C GLN A 107 13.20 -4.61 7.26
N VAL A 108 11.93 -4.33 6.92
CA VAL A 108 10.78 -4.86 7.65
C VAL A 108 10.78 -6.39 7.62
N ALA A 109 10.91 -7.00 6.44
CA ALA A 109 10.97 -8.46 6.30
C ALA A 109 12.09 -9.08 7.15
N ALA A 110 13.31 -8.54 7.06
CA ALA A 110 14.44 -9.02 7.86
C ALA A 110 14.16 -8.88 9.37
N ARG A 111 13.61 -7.74 9.79
CA ARG A 111 13.33 -7.48 11.20
C ARG A 111 12.24 -8.40 11.76
N LEU A 112 11.21 -8.70 10.99
CA LEU A 112 10.16 -9.64 11.41
C LEU A 112 10.72 -11.06 11.60
N LEU A 113 11.58 -11.51 10.69
CA LEU A 113 12.27 -12.80 10.82
C LEU A 113 13.17 -12.84 12.06
N ASP A 114 13.94 -11.77 12.32
CA ASP A 114 14.78 -11.65 13.52
C ASP A 114 13.97 -11.66 14.82
N LEU A 115 12.81 -10.99 14.84
CA LEU A 115 11.91 -10.92 16.00
C LEU A 115 11.13 -12.23 16.21
N GLY A 116 11.11 -13.09 15.20
CA GLY A 116 10.51 -14.41 15.18
C GLY A 116 9.11 -14.41 14.59
N LEU A 117 8.90 -15.19 13.52
CA LEU A 117 7.58 -15.51 12.96
C LEU A 117 7.33 -17.01 13.15
N ALA A 118 6.86 -17.41 14.32
CA ALA A 118 6.80 -18.82 14.73
C ALA A 118 6.05 -19.76 13.77
N ALA A 119 5.14 -19.21 12.96
CA ALA A 119 4.31 -19.95 12.01
C ALA A 119 4.73 -19.79 10.53
N MET A 120 5.89 -19.18 10.24
CA MET A 120 6.30 -18.84 8.87
C MET A 120 7.78 -19.16 8.60
N ASP A 121 8.06 -19.68 7.42
CA ASP A 121 9.43 -20.00 6.95
C ASP A 121 10.13 -18.80 6.29
N GLY A 122 9.43 -17.68 6.08
CA GLY A 122 9.97 -16.53 5.36
C GLY A 122 8.95 -15.40 5.19
N CYS A 123 9.45 -14.27 4.70
CA CYS A 123 8.66 -13.08 4.36
C CYS A 123 8.69 -12.81 2.85
N VAL A 124 7.51 -12.61 2.26
CA VAL A 124 7.37 -12.09 0.90
C VAL A 124 7.23 -10.57 0.96
N TYR A 125 7.97 -9.84 0.14
CA TYR A 125 7.92 -8.38 0.10
C TYR A 125 8.13 -7.84 -1.32
N LEU A 126 7.70 -6.60 -1.58
CA LEU A 126 7.99 -5.88 -2.83
C LEU A 126 9.23 -5.00 -2.65
N ASP A 127 10.22 -5.13 -3.54
CA ASP A 127 11.41 -4.28 -3.52
C ASP A 127 11.17 -2.90 -4.15
N GLU A 128 12.22 -2.07 -4.20
CA GLU A 128 12.17 -0.71 -4.77
C GLU A 128 11.85 -0.67 -6.28
N SER A 129 11.85 -1.82 -6.95
CA SER A 129 11.48 -1.99 -8.35
C SER A 129 10.14 -2.71 -8.52
N ASP A 130 9.31 -2.77 -7.47
CA ASP A 130 8.03 -3.47 -7.41
C ASP A 130 8.12 -4.98 -7.74
N ARG A 131 9.29 -5.60 -7.53
CA ARG A 131 9.46 -7.04 -7.75
C ARG A 131 9.11 -7.80 -6.48
N GLN A 132 8.41 -8.92 -6.64
CA GLN A 132 8.17 -9.85 -5.55
C GLN A 132 9.45 -10.57 -5.16
N MET A 133 9.88 -10.37 -3.93
CA MET A 133 11.06 -10.98 -3.33
C MET A 133 10.64 -11.88 -2.17
N ILE A 134 11.50 -12.86 -1.87
CA ILE A 134 11.37 -13.70 -0.68
C ILE A 134 12.64 -13.54 0.16
N LEU A 135 12.45 -13.41 1.47
CA LEU A 135 13.51 -13.52 2.46
C LEU A 135 13.17 -14.69 3.38
N LEU A 136 14.14 -15.57 3.60
CA LEU A 136 14.05 -16.76 4.45
C LEU A 136 14.90 -16.53 5.70
#